data_AF-A0AA37W7L5-F1
#
_entry.id   AF-A0AA37W7L5-F1
#
_cell.length_a   1.000
_cell.length_b   1.000
_cell.length_c   1.000
_cell.angle_alpha   90.00
_cell.angle_beta   90.00
_cell.angle_gamma   90.00
#
_symmetry.space_group_name_H-M   'P 1'
#
loop_
_entity.id
_entity.type
_entity.pdbx_description
1 polymer ?
#
loop_
_entity_poly.entity_id
_entity_poly.type
_entity_poly.pdbx_seq_one_letter_code
_entity_poly.pdbx_strand_id
1 'polypeptide(L)'
;MCEEIRNGLTENKDIIKSLKSNKIENIQRVYYKSSLKEWEAEKKQNLSTYFNLECDTVLITLSNADTIGFGVDDVKDSIVSWLDVHNGIEDDTQYYYRDWSSLLTYDDPTYSNKDSWTGFIGEKITRIRVLTIDLGGIKRFNDSFQRAIILETNKDHIILSFCLKGIEGSYFPISKLEDFPQELMDKAVITEF
;
A
#
# COMPACT_ATOMS: atom_id res chain seq x y z
N MET A 1 17.14 9.47 16.59
CA MET A 1 17.30 9.38 15.13
C MET A 1 16.36 10.39 14.53
N CYS A 2 16.80 11.26 13.62
CA CYS A 2 15.86 11.99 12.77
C CYS A 2 15.21 10.94 11.87
N GLU A 3 13.90 10.75 11.97
CA GLU A 3 13.14 9.98 10.98
C GLU A 3 13.44 10.57 9.62
N GLU A 4 13.94 9.75 8.70
CA GLU A 4 14.07 10.16 7.31
C GLU A 4 12.64 10.33 6.77
N ILE A 5 12.29 11.48 6.24
CA ILE A 5 10.92 11.73 5.77
C ILE A 5 10.87 11.33 4.29
N ARG A 6 10.15 10.25 3.97
CA ARG A 6 10.05 9.75 2.58
C ARG A 6 9.03 10.52 1.78
N ASN A 7 9.23 10.55 0.47
CA ASN A 7 8.28 11.15 -0.46
C ASN A 7 7.11 10.19 -0.75
N GLY A 8 5.93 10.77 -0.90
CA GLY A 8 4.75 10.14 -1.46
C GLY A 8 4.83 10.03 -2.98
N LEU A 9 3.90 9.29 -3.55
CA LEU A 9 3.99 8.90 -4.96
C LEU A 9 3.94 10.08 -5.92
N THR A 10 3.24 11.16 -5.57
CA THR A 10 3.15 12.39 -6.38
C THR A 10 4.50 13.07 -6.62
N GLU A 11 5.49 12.84 -5.75
CA GLU A 11 6.84 13.39 -5.87
C GLU A 11 7.84 12.37 -6.46
N ASN A 12 7.48 11.10 -6.58
CA ASN A 12 8.37 10.00 -6.98
C ASN A 12 8.14 9.54 -8.44
N LYS A 13 8.64 10.32 -9.40
CA LYS A 13 8.48 10.03 -10.84
C LYS A 13 9.11 8.71 -11.29
N ASP A 14 10.24 8.33 -10.71
CA ASP A 14 10.93 7.08 -11.09
C ASP A 14 10.15 5.85 -10.63
N ILE A 15 9.53 5.91 -9.44
CA ILE A 15 8.63 4.86 -8.94
C ILE A 15 7.40 4.74 -9.85
N ILE A 16 6.75 5.86 -10.19
CA ILE A 16 5.63 5.88 -11.15
C ILE A 16 6.05 5.23 -12.48
N LYS A 17 7.22 5.61 -13.01
CA LYS A 17 7.74 5.05 -14.25
C LYS A 17 7.98 3.55 -14.12
N SER A 18 8.55 3.06 -13.02
CA SER A 18 8.82 1.63 -12.82
C SER A 18 7.52 0.82 -12.72
N LEU A 19 6.55 1.28 -11.92
CA LEU A 19 5.20 0.69 -11.80
C LEU A 19 4.51 0.59 -13.16
N LYS A 20 4.56 1.66 -13.96
CA LYS A 20 3.92 1.71 -15.29
C LYS A 20 4.73 1.04 -16.39
N SER A 21 5.95 0.57 -16.15
CA SER A 21 6.80 -0.04 -17.18
C SER A 21 6.84 -1.56 -17.08
N ASN A 22 6.67 -2.10 -15.88
CA ASN A 22 6.88 -3.50 -15.56
C ASN A 22 5.58 -4.21 -15.17
N LYS A 23 5.60 -5.54 -15.20
CA LYS A 23 4.51 -6.35 -14.64
C LYS A 23 4.71 -6.52 -13.15
N ILE A 24 3.61 -6.71 -12.42
CA ILE A 24 3.63 -7.06 -11.00
C ILE A 24 3.84 -8.57 -10.88
N GLU A 25 4.88 -9.01 -10.21
CA GLU A 25 5.18 -10.44 -10.01
C GLU A 25 4.76 -10.92 -8.62
N ASN A 26 4.84 -10.05 -7.61
CA ASN A 26 4.50 -10.40 -6.24
C ASN A 26 3.99 -9.18 -5.48
N ILE A 27 3.13 -9.43 -4.50
CA ILE A 27 2.73 -8.45 -3.49
C ILE A 27 2.94 -9.09 -2.13
N GLN A 28 3.62 -8.37 -1.25
CA GLN A 28 3.86 -8.78 0.12
C GLN A 28 3.41 -7.70 1.08
N ARG A 29 3.09 -8.11 2.29
CA ARG A 29 2.75 -7.23 3.39
C ARG A 29 3.66 -7.49 4.57
N VAL A 30 4.11 -6.42 5.19
CA VAL A 30 4.83 -6.47 6.47
C VAL A 30 3.80 -6.62 7.58
N TYR A 31 4.00 -7.55 8.51
CA TYR A 31 3.10 -7.74 9.65
C TYR A 31 3.84 -8.05 10.95
N TYR A 32 3.18 -7.76 12.07
CA TYR A 32 3.67 -8.06 13.41
C TYR A 32 3.05 -9.35 13.94
N LYS A 33 3.89 -10.23 14.49
CA LYS A 33 3.43 -11.51 15.05
C LYS A 33 2.46 -11.35 16.23
N SER A 34 2.56 -10.26 16.99
CA SER A 34 1.60 -9.94 18.06
C SER A 34 0.21 -9.62 17.49
N SER A 35 0.13 -8.75 16.49
CA SER A 35 -1.13 -8.39 15.82
C SER A 35 -1.78 -9.60 15.16
N LEU A 36 -0.99 -10.50 14.56
CA LEU A 36 -1.52 -11.74 14.01
C LEU A 36 -2.14 -12.64 15.11
N LYS A 37 -1.45 -12.80 16.24
CA LYS A 37 -1.97 -13.60 17.37
C LYS A 37 -3.24 -13.01 17.95
N GLU A 38 -3.32 -11.69 18.06
CA GLU A 38 -4.52 -10.99 18.52
C GLU A 38 -5.69 -11.24 17.54
N TRP A 39 -5.44 -11.10 16.23
CA TRP A 39 -6.43 -11.41 15.19
C TRP A 39 -6.97 -12.84 15.26
N GLU A 40 -6.07 -13.82 15.42
CA GLU A 40 -6.43 -15.24 15.58
C GLU A 40 -7.25 -15.49 16.84
N ALA A 41 -6.90 -14.83 17.94
CA ALA A 41 -7.57 -14.97 19.23
C ALA A 41 -8.97 -14.36 19.22
N GLU A 42 -9.16 -13.24 18.51
CA GLU A 42 -10.45 -12.55 18.45
C GLU A 42 -11.51 -13.34 17.68
N LYS A 43 -11.14 -14.32 16.83
CA LYS A 43 -12.06 -15.20 16.04
C LYS A 43 -13.17 -14.46 15.27
N LYS A 44 -13.06 -13.13 15.12
CA LYS A 44 -14.14 -12.28 14.62
C LYS A 44 -14.20 -12.22 13.09
N GLN A 45 -13.20 -12.73 12.38
CA GLN A 45 -13.09 -12.56 10.92
C GLN A 45 -12.54 -13.79 10.21
N ASN A 46 -12.84 -13.87 8.92
CA ASN A 46 -12.21 -14.82 8.00
C ASN A 46 -10.70 -14.54 7.97
N LEU A 47 -9.86 -15.49 8.38
CA LEU A 47 -8.41 -15.28 8.48
C LEU A 47 -7.80 -14.81 7.16
N SER A 48 -8.38 -15.19 6.02
CA SER A 48 -7.88 -14.80 4.70
C SER A 48 -7.99 -13.31 4.38
N THR A 49 -8.68 -12.52 5.21
CA THR A 49 -8.74 -11.04 5.06
C THR A 49 -7.62 -10.32 5.80
N TYR A 50 -6.85 -11.01 6.66
CA TYR A 50 -5.78 -10.41 7.46
C TYR A 50 -4.76 -9.67 6.60
N PHE A 51 -4.35 -10.26 5.47
CA PHE A 51 -3.43 -9.65 4.52
C PHE A 51 -3.90 -8.26 4.03
N ASN A 52 -5.20 -8.10 3.77
CA ASN A 52 -5.76 -6.85 3.28
C ASN A 52 -6.00 -5.84 4.39
N LEU A 53 -6.44 -6.31 5.56
CA LEU A 53 -7.00 -5.46 6.60
C LEU A 53 -6.04 -5.07 7.70
N GLU A 54 -5.08 -5.91 8.10
CA GLU A 54 -4.33 -5.72 9.35
C GLU A 54 -2.81 -5.64 9.21
N CYS A 55 -2.31 -5.86 8.01
CA CYS A 55 -0.89 -5.68 7.78
C CYS A 55 -0.54 -4.20 7.62
N ASP A 56 0.76 -3.90 7.61
CA ASP A 56 1.27 -2.54 7.49
C ASP A 56 1.77 -2.31 6.05
N THR A 57 3.08 -2.06 5.88
CA THR A 57 3.72 -1.76 4.59
C THR A 57 3.36 -2.76 3.49
N VAL A 58 3.13 -2.25 2.28
CA VAL A 58 2.94 -3.02 1.06
C VAL A 58 4.23 -3.01 0.25
N LEU A 59 4.72 -4.17 -0.14
CA LEU A 59 5.84 -4.33 -1.05
C LEU A 59 5.33 -4.93 -2.37
N ILE A 60 5.58 -4.26 -3.48
CA ILE A 60 5.22 -4.72 -4.83
C ILE A 60 6.51 -5.04 -5.58
N THR A 61 6.74 -6.32 -5.86
CA THR A 61 7.87 -6.77 -6.69
C THR A 61 7.45 -6.79 -8.15
N LEU A 62 8.30 -6.22 -8.99
CA LEU A 62 8.09 -6.06 -10.42
C LEU A 62 8.93 -7.06 -11.23
N SER A 63 8.57 -7.24 -12.50
CA SER A 63 9.23 -8.18 -13.43
C SER A 63 10.70 -7.85 -13.73
N ASN A 64 11.15 -6.63 -13.45
CA ASN A 64 12.56 -6.24 -13.53
C ASN A 64 13.32 -6.47 -12.22
N ALA A 65 12.71 -7.19 -11.26
CA ALA A 65 13.20 -7.44 -9.91
C ALA A 65 13.34 -6.21 -9.01
N ASP A 66 12.83 -5.04 -9.42
CA ASP A 66 12.65 -3.93 -8.50
C ASP A 66 11.51 -4.26 -7.52
N THR A 67 11.65 -3.83 -6.27
CA THR A 67 10.58 -3.88 -5.26
C THR A 67 10.29 -2.47 -4.81
N ILE A 68 9.00 -2.11 -4.81
CA ILE A 68 8.52 -0.79 -4.41
C ILE A 68 7.75 -0.93 -3.11
N GLY A 69 8.15 -0.16 -2.11
CA GLY A 69 7.47 -0.07 -0.83
C GLY A 69 6.44 1.06 -0.79
N PHE A 70 5.34 0.81 -0.10
CA PHE A 70 4.34 1.80 0.30
C PHE A 70 4.08 1.66 1.80
N GLY A 71 4.08 2.77 2.53
CA GLY A 71 3.86 2.80 3.97
C GLY A 71 3.24 4.11 4.41
N VAL A 72 2.93 4.23 5.71
CA VAL A 72 2.27 5.42 6.26
C VAL A 72 3.23 6.23 7.11
N ASP A 73 3.39 7.51 6.77
CA ASP A 73 4.19 8.46 7.54
C ASP A 73 3.28 9.38 8.37
N ASP A 74 3.35 9.22 9.69
CA ASP A 74 2.55 9.96 10.67
C ASP A 74 2.95 11.44 10.76
N VAL A 75 4.21 11.76 10.47
CA VAL A 75 4.72 13.14 10.51
C VAL A 75 4.16 13.95 9.34
N LYS A 76 4.07 13.31 8.17
CA LYS A 76 3.49 13.90 6.95
C LYS A 76 1.98 13.80 6.89
N ASP A 77 1.43 12.84 7.62
CA ASP A 77 0.02 12.47 7.58
C ASP A 77 -0.37 12.03 6.16
N SER A 78 0.42 11.10 5.59
CA SER A 78 0.32 10.66 4.19
C SER A 78 0.86 9.25 3.93
N ILE A 79 0.48 8.65 2.81
CA ILE A 79 1.14 7.46 2.25
C ILE A 79 2.44 7.87 1.55
N VAL A 80 3.54 7.20 1.90
CA VAL A 80 4.87 7.37 1.30
C VAL A 80 5.26 6.18 0.43
N SER A 81 6.25 6.36 -0.45
CA SER A 81 6.74 5.32 -1.36
C SER A 81 8.26 5.39 -1.54
N TRP A 82 8.90 4.23 -1.72
CA TRP A 82 10.34 4.12 -1.96
C TRP A 82 10.66 2.87 -2.80
N LEU A 83 11.88 2.83 -3.35
CA LEU A 83 12.44 1.59 -3.91
C LEU A 83 13.08 0.81 -2.75
N ASP A 84 12.58 -0.38 -2.47
CA ASP A 84 13.16 -1.29 -1.48
C ASP A 84 14.31 -2.11 -2.08
N VAL A 85 14.13 -2.53 -3.34
CA VAL A 85 15.16 -3.13 -4.17
C VAL A 85 15.16 -2.41 -5.51
N HIS A 86 16.33 -1.97 -5.98
CA HIS A 86 16.49 -1.36 -7.28
C HIS A 86 17.69 -1.93 -8.04
N ASN A 87 17.47 -2.42 -9.26
CA ASN A 87 18.49 -3.09 -10.09
C ASN A 87 19.22 -4.22 -9.34
N GLY A 88 18.48 -4.97 -8.52
CA GLY A 88 19.01 -6.09 -7.72
C GLY A 88 19.83 -5.68 -6.49
N ILE A 89 19.88 -4.39 -6.16
CA ILE A 89 20.53 -3.88 -4.96
C ILE A 89 19.43 -3.51 -3.95
N GLU A 90 19.50 -4.04 -2.73
CA GLU A 90 18.68 -3.55 -1.61
C GLU A 90 19.04 -2.08 -1.38
N ASP A 91 18.07 -1.20 -1.58
CA ASP A 91 18.27 0.25 -1.50
C ASP A 91 18.04 0.71 -0.07
N ASP A 92 16.86 0.43 0.50
CA ASP A 92 16.59 0.85 1.87
C ASP A 92 15.54 -0.01 2.60
N THR A 93 16.04 -1.09 3.17
CA THR A 93 15.25 -2.09 3.90
C THR A 93 14.99 -1.75 5.37
N GLN A 94 15.28 -0.51 5.80
CA GLN A 94 15.21 -0.11 7.22
C GLN A 94 14.05 0.84 7.56
N TYR A 95 13.22 1.26 6.60
CA TYR A 95 12.25 2.33 6.83
C TYR A 95 11.15 1.98 7.85
N TYR A 96 10.67 0.74 7.87
CA TYR A 96 9.79 0.23 8.93
C TYR A 96 10.33 -1.09 9.50
N TYR A 97 11.10 -0.96 10.59
CA TYR A 97 11.28 -1.97 11.65
C TYR A 97 11.53 -3.43 11.23
N ARG A 98 12.70 -3.70 10.62
CA ARG A 98 13.18 -5.04 10.25
C ARG A 98 13.26 -6.06 11.41
N ASP A 99 13.40 -5.61 12.65
CA ASP A 99 13.73 -6.52 13.77
C ASP A 99 12.54 -7.29 14.36
N TRP A 100 11.29 -6.89 14.05
CA TRP A 100 10.08 -7.45 14.69
C TRP A 100 9.01 -7.90 13.69
N SER A 101 9.23 -7.63 12.40
CA SER A 101 8.25 -7.87 11.36
C SER A 101 8.53 -9.14 10.56
N SER A 102 7.48 -9.81 10.12
CA SER A 102 7.54 -10.92 9.15
C SER A 102 6.81 -10.50 7.87
N LEU A 103 7.01 -11.25 6.78
CA LEU A 103 6.35 -10.98 5.50
C LEU A 103 5.25 -12.02 5.26
N LEU A 104 4.07 -11.55 4.85
CA LEU A 104 3.03 -12.37 4.24
C LEU A 104 3.02 -12.11 2.74
N THR A 105 2.76 -13.14 1.94
CA THR A 105 2.56 -13.02 0.49
C THR A 105 1.06 -12.99 0.17
N TYR A 106 0.71 -12.40 -0.97
CA TYR A 106 -0.67 -12.32 -1.46
C TYR A 106 -1.33 -13.70 -1.65
N ASP A 107 -0.56 -14.77 -1.73
CA ASP A 107 -1.02 -16.16 -1.90
C ASP A 107 -0.85 -17.02 -0.64
N ASP A 108 -0.60 -16.40 0.52
CA ASP A 108 -0.58 -17.13 1.79
C ASP A 108 -1.90 -17.92 1.96
N PRO A 109 -1.82 -19.24 2.19
CA PRO A 109 -3.00 -20.11 2.18
C PRO A 109 -3.94 -19.92 3.38
N THR A 110 -3.49 -19.21 4.42
CA THR A 110 -4.25 -19.00 5.65
C THR A 110 -4.73 -17.56 5.76
N TYR A 111 -3.85 -16.61 5.45
CA TYR A 111 -4.05 -15.20 5.78
C TYR A 111 -4.29 -14.31 4.57
N SER A 112 -4.30 -14.88 3.36
CA SER A 112 -4.68 -14.19 2.13
C SER A 112 -5.62 -15.05 1.26
N ASN A 113 -6.22 -14.44 0.25
CA ASN A 113 -6.98 -15.11 -0.79
C ASN A 113 -6.36 -14.84 -2.16
N LYS A 114 -5.58 -15.80 -2.67
CA LYS A 114 -4.89 -15.74 -3.97
C LYS A 114 -5.82 -15.32 -5.12
N ASP A 115 -7.07 -15.78 -5.12
CA ASP A 115 -7.99 -15.54 -6.24
C ASP A 115 -8.33 -14.04 -6.40
N SER A 116 -8.29 -13.28 -5.30
CA SER A 116 -8.52 -11.82 -5.27
C SER A 116 -7.43 -11.00 -5.99
N TRP A 117 -6.32 -11.65 -6.34
CA TRP A 117 -5.12 -11.03 -6.92
C TRP A 117 -4.87 -11.44 -8.37
N THR A 118 -5.71 -12.32 -8.93
CA THR A 118 -5.54 -12.87 -10.29
C THR A 118 -5.63 -11.81 -11.39
N GLY A 119 -6.31 -10.69 -11.14
CA GLY A 119 -6.35 -9.54 -12.05
C GLY A 119 -5.20 -8.54 -11.85
N PHE A 120 -4.30 -8.80 -10.92
CA PHE A 120 -3.22 -7.89 -10.54
C PHE A 120 -1.83 -8.51 -10.75
N ILE A 121 -1.64 -9.77 -10.34
CA ILE A 121 -0.38 -10.51 -10.54
C ILE A 121 -0.22 -10.91 -12.02
N GLY A 122 0.97 -10.69 -12.56
CA GLY A 122 1.33 -10.87 -13.97
C GLY A 122 0.85 -9.73 -14.89
N GLU A 123 0.09 -8.77 -14.36
CA GLU A 123 -0.44 -7.63 -15.10
C GLU A 123 0.43 -6.40 -14.95
N LYS A 124 0.19 -5.42 -15.82
CA LYS A 124 0.88 -4.14 -15.85
C LYS A 124 -0.06 -3.04 -15.38
N ILE A 125 0.44 -2.14 -14.54
CA ILE A 125 -0.32 -0.97 -14.11
C ILE A 125 -0.49 -0.01 -15.30
N THR A 126 -1.73 0.25 -15.66
CA THR A 126 -2.10 1.13 -16.78
C THR A 126 -2.40 2.55 -16.32
N ARG A 127 -2.93 2.70 -15.10
CA ARG A 127 -3.31 3.98 -14.52
C ARG A 127 -2.99 4.01 -13.03
N ILE A 128 -2.50 5.16 -12.57
CA ILE A 128 -2.25 5.46 -11.17
C ILE A 128 -3.01 6.73 -10.82
N ARG A 129 -3.80 6.69 -9.76
CA ARG A 129 -4.46 7.87 -9.19
C ARG A 129 -4.05 8.04 -7.74
N VAL A 130 -3.72 9.26 -7.36
CA VAL A 130 -3.47 9.64 -5.98
C VAL A 130 -4.58 10.58 -5.52
N LEU A 131 -5.20 10.23 -4.40
CA LEU A 131 -6.26 11.01 -3.77
C LEU A 131 -5.67 11.78 -2.59
N THR A 132 -5.73 13.11 -2.71
CA THR A 132 -5.39 14.03 -1.63
C THR A 132 -6.68 14.46 -0.93
N ILE A 133 -6.79 14.15 0.37
CA ILE A 133 -7.96 14.47 1.19
C ILE A 133 -7.49 15.16 2.47
N ASP A 134 -7.77 16.45 2.59
CA ASP A 134 -7.53 17.21 3.81
C ASP A 134 -8.63 16.93 4.84
N LEU A 135 -8.24 16.30 5.95
CA LEU A 135 -9.13 15.97 7.06
C LEU A 135 -9.06 17.01 8.20
N GLY A 136 -8.58 18.23 7.91
CA GLY A 136 -8.35 19.29 8.88
C GLY A 136 -6.94 19.25 9.49
N GLY A 137 -5.99 18.63 8.80
CA GLY A 137 -4.61 18.50 9.25
C GLY A 137 -3.76 19.75 8.95
N ILE A 138 -2.52 19.78 9.45
CA ILE A 138 -1.56 20.83 9.09
C ILE A 138 -0.74 20.34 7.91
N LYS A 139 -0.83 21.02 6.76
CA LYS A 139 0.00 20.70 5.60
C LYS A 139 1.46 21.05 5.89
N ARG A 140 2.32 20.04 5.99
CA ARG A 140 3.76 20.22 6.25
C ARG A 140 4.62 20.01 5.00
N PHE A 141 4.15 19.15 4.08
CA PHE A 141 4.86 18.78 2.86
C PHE A 141 3.93 18.87 1.63
N ASN A 142 4.48 18.83 0.42
CA ASN A 142 3.70 18.96 -0.82
C ASN A 142 2.68 17.83 -0.99
N ASP A 143 3.07 16.64 -0.56
CA ASP A 143 2.37 15.36 -0.61
C ASP A 143 1.70 14.98 0.73
N SER A 144 1.68 15.89 1.71
CA SER A 144 0.79 15.77 2.86
C SER A 144 -0.64 15.54 2.38
N PHE A 145 -1.38 14.74 3.14
CA PHE A 145 -2.77 14.37 2.85
C PHE A 145 -2.98 13.45 1.64
N GLN A 146 -1.94 12.87 1.06
CA GLN A 146 -2.10 11.70 0.19
C GLN A 146 -2.66 10.53 1.01
N ARG A 147 -3.98 10.31 0.91
CA ARG A 147 -4.72 9.33 1.73
C ARG A 147 -5.03 8.04 1.03
N ALA A 148 -5.05 8.06 -0.30
CA ALA A 148 -5.22 6.84 -1.05
C ALA A 148 -4.44 6.86 -2.36
N ILE A 149 -3.93 5.69 -2.72
CA ILE A 149 -3.27 5.41 -4.00
C ILE A 149 -4.07 4.31 -4.67
N ILE A 150 -4.61 4.61 -5.85
CA ILE A 150 -5.33 3.65 -6.70
C ILE A 150 -4.37 3.20 -7.78
N LEU A 151 -4.12 1.90 -7.83
CA LEU A 151 -3.33 1.24 -8.87
C LEU A 151 -4.27 0.38 -9.72
N GLU A 152 -4.30 0.61 -11.03
CA GLU A 152 -5.23 -0.05 -11.95
C GLU A 152 -4.47 -0.83 -13.01
N THR A 153 -4.92 -2.05 -13.29
CA THR A 153 -4.53 -2.85 -14.46
C THR A 153 -5.67 -2.86 -15.47
N ASN A 154 -5.53 -3.63 -16.55
CA ASN A 154 -6.64 -3.86 -17.48
C ASN A 154 -7.74 -4.75 -16.93
N LYS A 155 -7.47 -5.50 -15.86
CA LYS A 155 -8.37 -6.54 -15.34
C LYS A 155 -8.97 -6.17 -14.00
N ASP A 156 -8.28 -5.35 -13.22
CA ASP A 156 -8.58 -5.15 -11.82
C ASP A 156 -7.92 -3.87 -11.29
N HIS A 157 -8.22 -3.52 -10.05
CA HIS A 157 -7.63 -2.38 -9.35
C HIS A 157 -7.45 -2.71 -7.87
N ILE A 158 -6.57 -1.95 -7.22
CA ILE A 158 -6.43 -1.95 -5.77
C ILE A 158 -6.30 -0.53 -5.26
N ILE A 159 -6.72 -0.32 -4.02
CA ILE A 159 -6.60 0.96 -3.32
C ILE A 159 -5.81 0.72 -2.04
N LEU A 160 -4.66 1.37 -1.95
CA LEU A 160 -3.91 1.52 -0.71
C LEU A 160 -4.46 2.75 0.00
N SER A 161 -5.02 2.62 1.19
CA SER A 161 -5.71 3.73 1.86
C SER A 161 -5.27 3.90 3.30
N PHE A 162 -5.26 5.14 3.78
CA PHE A 162 -4.73 5.50 5.09
C PHE A 162 -5.72 6.39 5.87
N CYS A 163 -6.15 5.90 7.05
CA CYS A 163 -6.96 6.62 8.04
C CYS A 163 -8.21 7.33 7.45
N LEU A 164 -8.98 6.61 6.65
CA LEU A 164 -10.21 7.10 6.04
C LEU A 164 -11.44 6.52 6.73
N LYS A 165 -12.30 7.39 7.28
CA LYS A 165 -13.56 6.96 7.91
C LYS A 165 -14.46 6.28 6.88
N GLY A 166 -15.00 5.11 7.25
CA GLY A 166 -15.86 4.31 6.36
C GLY A 166 -15.11 3.21 5.61
N ILE A 167 -13.78 3.17 5.71
CA ILE A 167 -12.96 2.03 5.31
C ILE A 167 -12.61 1.28 6.60
N GLU A 168 -13.38 0.23 6.91
CA GLU A 168 -13.16 -0.57 8.13
C GLU A 168 -11.96 -1.51 7.96
N GLY A 169 -11.11 -1.59 8.98
CA GLY A 169 -9.82 -2.29 8.96
C GLY A 169 -8.76 -1.52 9.77
N SER A 170 -7.50 -1.96 9.71
CA SER A 170 -6.37 -1.31 10.36
C SER A 170 -6.03 0.08 9.78
N TYR A 171 -4.86 0.57 10.14
CA TYR A 171 -4.32 1.86 9.74
C TYR A 171 -4.08 2.00 8.23
N PHE A 172 -3.74 0.92 7.52
CA PHE A 172 -3.34 0.96 6.11
C PHE A 172 -3.95 -0.18 5.26
N PRO A 173 -5.29 -0.26 5.10
CA PRO A 173 -5.93 -1.37 4.41
C PRO A 173 -5.76 -1.30 2.88
N ILE A 174 -5.83 -2.48 2.25
CA ILE A 174 -6.01 -2.65 0.81
C ILE A 174 -7.47 -2.99 0.52
N SER A 175 -8.10 -2.20 -0.35
CA SER A 175 -9.51 -2.37 -0.75
C SER A 175 -9.68 -2.37 -2.26
N LYS A 176 -10.88 -2.73 -2.72
CA LYS A 176 -11.35 -2.53 -4.10
C LYS A 176 -12.07 -1.19 -4.21
N LEU A 177 -12.15 -0.67 -5.42
CA LEU A 177 -12.81 0.58 -5.79
C LEU A 177 -14.32 0.49 -5.61
N GLU A 178 -14.94 -0.65 -5.87
CA GLU A 178 -16.37 -0.87 -5.57
C GLU A 178 -16.70 -0.75 -4.09
N ASP A 179 -15.74 -1.02 -3.21
CA ASP A 179 -15.89 -0.94 -1.75
C ASP A 179 -15.48 0.44 -1.21
N PHE A 180 -14.88 1.30 -2.04
CA PHE A 180 -14.36 2.59 -1.60
C PHE A 180 -15.49 3.63 -1.48
N PRO A 181 -15.62 4.33 -0.34
CA PRO A 181 -16.73 5.26 -0.14
C PRO A 181 -16.76 6.39 -1.18
N GLN A 182 -17.84 6.49 -1.96
CA GLN A 182 -18.00 7.52 -2.99
C GLN A 182 -17.87 8.94 -2.42
N GLU A 183 -18.35 9.18 -1.20
CA GLU A 183 -18.21 10.48 -0.54
C GLU A 183 -16.75 10.93 -0.34
N LEU A 184 -15.81 9.98 -0.22
CA LEU A 184 -14.38 10.27 -0.13
C LEU A 184 -13.81 10.59 -1.51
N MET A 185 -14.25 9.88 -2.56
CA MET A 185 -13.89 10.21 -3.95
C MET A 185 -14.31 11.63 -4.31
N ASP A 186 -15.54 12.02 -3.95
CA ASP A 186 -16.10 13.32 -4.28
C ASP A 186 -15.40 14.50 -3.58
N LYS A 187 -14.76 14.23 -2.42
CA LYS A 187 -13.99 15.21 -1.65
C LYS A 187 -12.52 15.27 -2.04
N ALA A 188 -12.01 14.27 -2.76
CA ALA A 188 -10.59 14.16 -3.05
C ALA A 188 -10.17 15.09 -4.20
N VAL A 189 -8.99 15.68 -4.06
CA VAL A 189 -8.23 16.16 -5.22
C VAL A 189 -7.51 14.96 -5.82
N ILE A 190 -7.76 14.67 -7.09
CA ILE A 190 -7.23 13.49 -7.77
C ILE A 190 -6.09 13.92 -8.69
N THR A 191 -4.91 13.36 -8.47
CA THR A 191 -3.76 13.46 -9.38
C THR A 191 -3.60 12.15 -10.12
N GLU A 192 -3.38 12.19 -11.44
CA GLU A 192 -3.30 11.02 -12.30
C GLU A 192 -1.98 10.95 -13.06
N PHE A 193 -1.46 9.72 -13.26
CA PHE A 193 -0.18 9.46 -13.91
C PHE A 193 -0.25 8.37 -14.97
#